data_AF-A0A971J6Z6-F1
#
_entry.id   AF-A0A971J6Z6-F1
#
_cell.length_a   1.000
_cell.length_b   1.000
_cell.length_c   1.000
_cell.angle_alpha   90.00
_cell.angle_beta   90.00
_cell.angle_gamma   90.00
#
_symmetry.space_group_name_H-M   'P 1'
#
loop_
_entity.id
_entity.type
_entity.pdbx_description
1 polymer ?
#
loop_
_entity_poly.entity_id
_entity_poly.type
_entity_poly.pdbx_seq_one_letter_code
_entity_poly.pdbx_strand_id
1 'polypeptide(L)'
;MNGRNNTSRLRIFIDTAAKKFTGMNKGSKILLKVGSFVFFAFLIVALVLCVLYSIGFSAFNGQYQLIEWTVLYSFRFWVMIVIGAFILDYLVRK
;
A
#
# COMPACT_ATOMS: atom_id res chain seq x y z
N MET A 1 -32.82 -2.34 11.38
CA MET A 1 -32.06 -3.60 11.17
C MET A 1 -31.51 -3.64 9.73
N ASN A 2 -30.26 -3.25 9.46
CA ASN A 2 -29.67 -3.29 8.10
C ASN A 2 -28.12 -3.55 8.06
N GLY A 3 -27.50 -3.92 9.18
CA GLY A 3 -26.03 -4.06 9.29
C GLY A 3 -25.46 -5.44 8.96
N ARG A 4 -26.30 -6.46 8.73
CA ARG A 4 -25.89 -7.88 8.65
C ARG A 4 -25.53 -8.35 7.23
N ASN A 5 -25.93 -7.62 6.18
CA ASN A 5 -25.72 -8.02 4.79
C ASN A 5 -24.44 -7.45 4.14
N ASN A 6 -23.92 -6.32 4.64
CA ASN A 6 -22.67 -5.74 4.09
C ASN A 6 -21.42 -6.47 4.61
N THR A 7 -21.45 -6.94 5.85
CA THR A 7 -20.36 -7.68 6.48
C THR A 7 -20.14 -9.06 5.86
N SER A 8 -21.20 -9.73 5.37
CA SER A 8 -21.08 -11.02 4.69
C SER A 8 -20.44 -10.88 3.31
N ARG A 9 -20.79 -9.85 2.54
CA ARG A 9 -20.16 -9.56 1.23
C ARG A 9 -18.68 -9.24 1.39
N LEU A 10 -18.31 -8.36 2.32
CA LEU A 10 -16.91 -8.05 2.61
C LEU A 10 -16.12 -9.29 3.01
N ARG A 11 -16.69 -10.17 3.85
CA ARG A 11 -16.06 -11.45 4.19
C ARG A 11 -15.78 -12.31 2.96
N ILE A 12 -16.74 -12.45 2.05
CA ILE A 12 -16.55 -13.26 0.82
C ILE A 12 -15.44 -12.69 -0.06
N PHE A 13 -15.36 -11.36 -0.21
CA PHE A 13 -14.26 -10.72 -0.93
C PHE A 13 -12.90 -10.94 -0.26
N ILE A 14 -12.83 -10.78 1.06
CA ILE A 14 -11.61 -11.01 1.84
C ILE A 14 -11.18 -12.48 1.73
N ASP A 15 -12.10 -13.42 1.83
CA ASP A 15 -11.81 -14.86 1.77
C ASP A 15 -11.35 -15.28 0.37
N THR A 16 -11.96 -14.69 -0.67
CA THR A 16 -11.54 -14.87 -2.07
C THR A 16 -10.14 -14.30 -2.31
N ALA A 17 -9.87 -13.09 -1.81
CA ALA A 17 -8.55 -12.48 -1.87
C ALA A 17 -7.52 -13.29 -1.09
N ALA A 18 -7.87 -13.78 0.11
CA ALA A 18 -7.02 -14.60 0.96
C ALA A 18 -6.67 -15.93 0.28
N LYS A 19 -7.63 -16.63 -0.34
CA LYS A 19 -7.36 -17.84 -1.13
C LYS A 19 -6.45 -17.57 -2.32
N LYS A 20 -6.63 -16.43 -3.00
CA LYS A 20 -5.77 -16.04 -4.12
C LYS A 20 -4.36 -15.70 -3.65
N PHE A 21 -4.24 -15.05 -2.49
CA PHE A 21 -2.98 -14.76 -1.81
C PHE A 21 -2.28 -16.04 -1.32
N THR A 22 -3.00 -17.02 -0.77
CA THR A 22 -2.39 -18.26 -0.28
C THR A 22 -1.86 -19.10 -1.43
N GLY A 23 -2.56 -19.12 -2.57
CA GLY A 23 -2.14 -19.77 -3.81
C GLY A 23 -1.07 -19.03 -4.61
N MET A 24 -0.66 -17.84 -4.21
CA MET A 24 0.29 -17.01 -4.95
C MET A 24 1.71 -17.59 -4.86
N ASN A 25 2.47 -17.51 -5.96
CA ASN A 25 3.84 -17.99 -6.06
C ASN A 25 4.76 -17.33 -5.02
N LYS A 26 5.81 -18.04 -4.57
CA LYS A 26 6.76 -17.56 -3.55
C LYS A 26 7.40 -16.21 -3.95
N GLY A 27 7.78 -16.06 -5.22
CA GLY A 27 8.36 -14.82 -5.75
C GLY A 27 7.40 -13.63 -5.64
N SER A 28 6.17 -13.80 -6.10
CA SER A 28 5.13 -12.76 -6.00
C SER A 28 4.80 -12.40 -4.55
N LYS A 29 4.77 -13.40 -3.63
CA LYS A 29 4.55 -13.15 -2.19
C LYS A 29 5.65 -12.30 -1.59
N ILE A 30 6.90 -12.62 -1.88
CA ILE A 30 8.05 -11.86 -1.41
C ILE A 30 7.99 -10.44 -1.97
N LEU A 31 7.68 -10.28 -3.26
CA LEU A 31 7.57 -8.98 -3.90
C LEU A 31 6.49 -8.11 -3.25
N LEU A 32 5.31 -8.66 -2.97
CA LEU A 32 4.25 -7.94 -2.24
C LEU A 32 4.64 -7.61 -0.80
N LYS A 33 5.34 -8.51 -0.11
CA LYS A 33 5.76 -8.30 1.28
C LYS A 33 6.81 -7.18 1.37
N VAL A 34 7.81 -7.21 0.49
CA VAL A 34 8.85 -6.16 0.39
C VAL A 34 8.21 -4.84 -0.03
N GLY A 35 7.36 -4.85 -1.06
CA GLY A 35 6.64 -3.65 -1.51
C GLY A 35 5.81 -3.00 -0.41
N SER A 36 5.07 -3.81 0.35
CA SER A 36 4.24 -3.32 1.45
C SER A 36 5.09 -2.81 2.61
N PHE A 37 6.20 -3.47 2.94
CA PHE A 37 7.11 -3.02 3.98
C PHE A 37 7.77 -1.68 3.62
N VAL A 38 8.26 -1.55 2.39
CA VAL A 38 8.87 -0.32 1.88
C VAL A 38 7.85 0.81 1.86
N PHE A 39 6.62 0.56 1.39
CA PHE A 39 5.55 1.55 1.41
C PHE A 39 5.19 2.01 2.83
N PHE A 40 5.15 1.08 3.79
CA PHE A 40 4.90 1.42 5.19
C PHE A 40 6.01 2.29 5.78
N ALA A 41 7.28 2.00 5.45
CA ALA A 41 8.41 2.85 5.85
C ALA A 41 8.27 4.27 5.28
N PHE A 42 7.91 4.41 4.00
CA PHE A 42 7.65 5.72 3.40
C PHE A 42 6.46 6.45 4.04
N LEU A 43 5.41 5.75 4.45
CA LEU A 43 4.29 6.36 5.18
C LEU A 43 4.71 6.90 6.55
N ILE A 44 5.57 6.18 7.28
CA ILE A 44 6.12 6.67 8.55
C ILE A 44 6.92 7.95 8.31
N VAL A 45 7.77 7.97 7.28
CA VAL A 45 8.55 9.16 6.90
C VAL A 45 7.62 10.32 6.57
N ALA A 46 6.60 10.11 5.72
CA ALA A 46 5.63 11.13 5.39
C ALA A 46 4.88 11.66 6.62
N LEU A 47 4.54 10.78 7.57
CA LEU A 47 3.89 11.15 8.82
C LEU A 47 4.80 12.01 9.70
N VAL A 48 6.08 11.66 9.81
CA VAL A 48 7.08 12.48 10.52
C VAL A 48 7.21 13.85 9.86
N LEU A 49 7.24 13.92 8.51
CA LEU A 49 7.26 15.20 7.80
C LEU A 49 6.00 16.03 8.08
N CYS A 50 4.80 15.42 8.12
CA CYS A 50 3.57 16.11 8.48
C CYS A 50 3.61 16.68 9.92
N VAL A 51 4.17 15.93 10.88
CA VAL A 51 4.32 16.39 12.26
C VAL A 51 5.33 17.55 12.33
N LEU A 52 6.49 17.42 11.67
CA LEU A 52 7.50 18.47 11.58
C LEU A 52 6.95 19.75 10.94
N TYR A 53 6.10 19.60 9.93
CA TYR A 53 5.39 20.73 9.33
C TYR A 53 4.42 21.38 10.33
N SER A 54 3.61 20.59 11.02
CA SER A 54 2.59 21.08 11.95
C SER A 54 3.18 21.84 13.15
N ILE A 55 4.39 21.51 13.58
CA ILE A 55 5.10 22.22 14.66
C ILE A 55 5.79 23.51 14.18
N GLY A 56 5.60 23.90 12.91
CA GLY A 56 6.11 25.16 12.38
C GLY A 56 7.62 25.17 12.15
N PHE A 57 8.22 24.01 11.89
CA PHE A 57 9.66 23.93 11.66
C PHE A 57 10.06 24.78 10.45
N SER A 58 10.83 25.86 10.68
CA SER A 58 11.12 26.92 9.71
C SER A 58 11.69 26.45 8.36
N ALA A 59 12.26 25.24 8.30
CA ALA A 59 12.75 24.65 7.05
C ALA A 59 11.65 24.33 6.03
N PHE A 60 10.38 24.23 6.46
CA PHE A 60 9.26 23.85 5.59
C PHE A 60 8.42 25.03 5.07
N ASN A 61 8.83 26.28 5.33
CA ASN A 61 8.12 27.48 4.88
C ASN A 61 7.97 27.50 3.35
N GLY A 62 6.80 27.05 2.86
CA GLY A 62 6.45 26.97 1.43
C GLY A 62 6.66 25.62 0.74
N GLN A 63 7.20 24.60 1.41
CA GLN A 63 7.55 23.31 0.80
C GLN A 63 6.48 22.20 0.97
N TYR A 64 5.20 22.57 1.04
CA TYR A 64 4.07 21.61 1.13
C TYR A 64 4.10 20.57 0.01
N GLN A 65 4.57 20.97 -1.18
CA GLN A 65 4.75 20.09 -2.34
C GLN A 65 5.68 18.91 -2.05
N LEU A 66 6.72 19.04 -1.21
CA LEU A 66 7.61 17.92 -0.93
C LEU A 66 6.90 16.78 -0.17
N ILE A 67 6.00 17.13 0.76
CA ILE A 67 5.20 16.15 1.51
C ILE A 67 4.21 15.47 0.56
N GLU A 68 3.50 16.28 -0.23
CA GLU A 68 2.54 15.79 -1.22
C GLU A 68 3.20 14.84 -2.23
N TRP A 69 4.36 15.23 -2.77
CA TRP A 69 5.13 14.42 -3.70
C TRP A 69 5.60 13.13 -3.05
N THR A 70 6.12 13.20 -1.81
CA THR A 70 6.55 12.00 -1.08
C THR A 70 5.40 10.99 -0.97
N VAL A 71 4.22 11.44 -0.54
CA VAL A 71 3.04 10.56 -0.42
C VAL A 71 2.62 10.01 -1.79
N LEU A 72 2.53 10.87 -2.80
CA LEU A 72 1.98 10.51 -4.11
C LEU A 72 2.92 9.56 -4.88
N TYR A 73 4.23 9.80 -4.83
CA TYR A 73 5.22 8.91 -5.46
C TYR A 73 5.38 7.60 -4.69
N SER A 74 5.38 7.60 -3.36
CA SER A 74 5.40 6.36 -2.58
C SER A 74 4.15 5.50 -2.84
N PHE A 75 2.97 6.12 -2.97
CA PHE A 75 1.75 5.41 -3.33
C PHE A 75 1.81 4.84 -4.75
N ARG A 76 2.26 5.64 -5.74
CA ARG A 76 2.46 5.16 -7.12
C ARG A 76 3.43 3.97 -7.19
N PHE A 77 4.54 4.06 -6.45
CA PHE A 77 5.51 2.96 -6.36
C PHE A 77 4.86 1.69 -5.80
N TRP A 78 4.10 1.82 -4.72
CA TRP A 78 3.39 0.69 -4.12
C TRP A 78 2.40 0.04 -5.10
N VAL A 79 1.59 0.84 -5.80
CA VAL A 79 0.65 0.34 -6.82
C VAL A 79 1.39 -0.40 -7.93
N MET A 80 2.52 0.13 -8.42
CA MET A 80 3.34 -0.55 -9.42
C MET A 80 3.88 -1.90 -8.92
N ILE A 81 4.35 -1.98 -7.67
CA ILE A 81 4.82 -3.24 -7.08
C ILE A 81 3.69 -4.25 -6.95
N VAL A 82 2.50 -3.80 -6.50
CA VAL A 82 1.32 -4.66 -6.35
C VAL A 82 0.90 -5.24 -7.70
N ILE A 83 0.76 -4.40 -8.72
CA ILE A 83 0.41 -4.84 -10.08
C ILE A 83 1.49 -5.77 -10.63
N GLY A 84 2.77 -5.41 -10.48
CA GLY A 84 3.90 -6.24 -10.91
C GLY A 84 3.90 -7.62 -10.27
N ALA A 85 3.57 -7.72 -8.99
CA ALA A 85 3.45 -9.00 -8.29
C ALA A 85 2.28 -9.85 -8.79
N PHE A 86 1.14 -9.23 -9.12
CA PHE A 86 0.01 -9.93 -9.74
C PHE A 86 0.35 -10.43 -11.15
N ILE A 87 1.04 -9.62 -11.96
CA ILE A 87 1.50 -10.02 -13.30
C ILE A 87 2.47 -11.20 -13.18
N LEU A 88 3.43 -11.13 -12.27
CA LEU A 88 4.42 -12.19 -12.05
C LEU A 88 3.77 -13.49 -11.56
N ASP A 89 2.74 -13.40 -10.71
CA ASP A 89 1.96 -14.57 -10.30
C ASP A 89 1.21 -15.21 -11.47
N TYR A 90 0.58 -14.38 -12.32
CA TYR A 90 -0.12 -14.84 -13.51
C TYR A 90 0.83 -15.53 -14.51
N LEU A 91 2.01 -14.94 -14.73
CA LEU A 91 2.99 -15.46 -15.67
C LEU A 91 3.60 -16.80 -15.22
N VAL A 92 3.81 -16.97 -13.91
CA VAL A 92 4.40 -18.21 -13.35
C VAL A 92 3.36 -19.33 -13.19
N ARG A 93 2.07 -19.00 -13.06
CA ARG A 93 0.98 -20.00 -13.01
C ARG A 93 0.58 -20.56 -14.38
N LYS A 94 1.09 -19.99 -15.47
CA LYS A 94 0.84 -20.45 -16.84
C LYS A 94 2.01 -21.31 -17.32
#